data_AF-A0A9P9PLH9-F1
#
_entry.id   AF-A0A9P9PLH9-F1
#
_cell.length_a   1.000
_cell.length_b   1.000
_cell.length_c   1.000
_cell.angle_alpha   90.00
_cell.angle_beta   90.00
_cell.angle_gamma   90.00
#
_symmetry.space_group_name_H-M   'P 1'
#
loop_
_entity.id
_entity.type
_entity.pdbx_description
1 polymer ?
#
loop_
_entity_poly.entity_id
_entity_poly.type
_entity_poly.pdbx_seq_one_letter_code
_entity_poly.pdbx_strand_id
1 'polypeptide(L)'
;MAERPGLGKRPSENNGGVSPPPSKRKQQSTTTSKAVASFFTPLSKKEPDKMSWRIVKDSLLVGRYTASSAKTSAANRTRIAAFDFDSTLITSASGKVFSRDASDWKWWHISVPATLRRLYEEGYLVAIVSNQGGISLRPDPKTVKSDQKRLADFKTKVSAVLNQLDIPLSIYAATGRDQYRKPRTGMWDELLDDYDRDGPNAVDLGNSFFVGDAGGREALKGGSKDHSCSDRDFAANVGLSFHTPEEYFLHEDPRPFTRNFDPTAYITKHGLVGKPTSALPTITKPDSVEIILMCGSPGAGKSSFYWRKLQPLGYGRVNQDILKTRDKCVKAATALIEEGTSVVVDNTNADPDTRAVWVKLAQSFNVSIRCVLFTALARLCEHNDTVRALNVGPEMNPEDRTILPKLAFTGFASRYREPKLSEGFTEIIRTDFEFEGSEEHQKLWSRYWV
;
A
#
# COMPACT_ATOMS: atom_id res chain seq x y z
N MET A 1 30.89 6.85 -74.93
CA MET A 1 32.15 6.91 -75.70
C MET A 1 32.64 8.35 -75.60
N ALA A 2 33.87 8.72 -75.24
CA ALA A 2 35.15 8.04 -75.09
C ALA A 2 35.92 8.78 -73.96
N GLU A 3 36.42 8.07 -72.94
CA GLU A 3 37.83 7.68 -72.73
C GLU A 3 38.74 8.71 -72.02
N ARG A 4 39.48 8.18 -71.04
CA ARG A 4 40.46 8.84 -70.16
C ARG A 4 41.77 9.15 -70.87
N PRO A 5 42.59 10.05 -70.30
CA PRO A 5 43.91 9.64 -69.79
C PRO A 5 44.25 10.38 -68.48
N GLY A 6 45.18 10.02 -67.60
CA GLY A 6 46.22 9.01 -67.50
C GLY A 6 47.02 9.33 -66.22
N LEU A 7 47.39 8.31 -65.44
CA LEU A 7 48.13 8.45 -64.17
C LEU A 7 49.60 8.80 -64.43
N GLY A 8 50.07 9.93 -63.90
CA GLY A 8 51.49 10.34 -63.88
C GLY A 8 51.96 10.62 -62.44
N LYS A 9 52.96 9.86 -61.99
CA LYS A 9 53.60 9.92 -60.67
C LYS A 9 54.32 11.26 -60.45
N ARG A 10 54.19 11.87 -59.26
CA ARG A 10 55.09 12.92 -58.76
C ARG A 10 56.21 12.29 -57.92
N PRO A 11 57.49 12.69 -58.08
CA PRO A 11 58.55 12.34 -57.15
C PRO A 11 58.53 13.23 -55.90
N SER A 12 59.02 12.65 -54.83
CA SER A 12 59.25 13.20 -53.49
C SER A 12 60.35 14.26 -53.46
N GLU A 13 60.15 15.34 -52.71
CA GLU A 13 61.23 15.94 -51.94
C GLU A 13 60.76 16.30 -50.52
N ASN A 14 61.50 15.72 -49.58
CA ASN A 14 61.46 15.91 -48.15
C ASN A 14 62.21 17.21 -47.83
N ASN A 15 61.60 18.15 -47.10
CA ASN A 15 62.39 18.88 -46.10
C ASN A 15 61.52 19.31 -44.92
N GLY A 16 61.89 18.80 -43.75
CA GLY A 16 61.07 18.76 -42.55
C GLY A 16 61.14 20.03 -41.72
N GLY A 17 59.96 20.55 -41.38
CA GLY A 17 59.72 21.28 -40.14
C GLY A 17 59.03 20.33 -39.14
N VAL A 18 59.79 19.80 -38.19
CA VAL A 18 59.26 18.96 -37.09
C VAL A 18 58.45 19.86 -36.17
N SER A 19 57.11 19.78 -36.25
CA SER A 19 56.22 20.29 -35.20
C SER A 19 56.12 19.23 -34.09
N PRO A 20 56.22 19.60 -32.80
CA PRO A 20 56.12 18.63 -31.72
C PRO A 20 54.70 18.03 -31.67
N PRO A 21 54.55 16.75 -31.27
CA PRO A 21 53.23 16.13 -31.19
C PRO A 21 52.39 16.83 -30.11
N PRO A 22 51.07 16.92 -30.29
CA PRO A 22 50.19 17.53 -29.29
C PRO A 22 50.30 16.76 -27.97
N SER A 23 50.45 17.50 -26.87
CA SER A 23 50.57 16.95 -25.53
C SER A 23 49.35 16.09 -25.21
N LYS A 24 49.59 14.81 -24.91
CA LYS A 24 48.56 13.87 -24.46
C LYS A 24 47.85 14.47 -23.25
N ARG A 25 46.57 14.79 -23.41
CA ARG A 25 45.68 15.18 -22.32
C ARG A 25 45.65 14.02 -21.31
N LYS A 26 46.30 14.17 -20.16
CA LYS A 26 46.21 13.18 -19.06
C LYS A 26 44.74 13.05 -18.67
N GLN A 27 44.14 11.92 -19.00
CA GLN A 27 42.85 11.52 -18.45
C GLN A 27 43.07 11.36 -16.94
N GLN A 28 42.57 12.30 -16.13
CA GLN A 28 42.56 12.13 -14.68
C GLN A 28 41.64 10.97 -14.36
N SER A 29 42.24 9.86 -13.94
CA SER A 29 41.52 8.71 -13.39
C SER A 29 40.71 9.17 -12.18
N THR A 30 39.38 9.03 -12.21
CA THR A 30 38.47 9.37 -11.11
C THR A 30 38.45 8.29 -10.01
N THR A 31 39.27 7.25 -10.12
CA THR A 31 39.43 6.24 -9.08
C THR A 31 40.28 6.80 -7.93
N THR A 32 39.65 6.94 -6.77
CA THR A 32 40.34 7.28 -5.52
C THR A 32 41.35 6.19 -5.16
N SER A 33 42.44 6.57 -4.48
CA SER A 33 43.46 5.62 -4.02
C SER A 33 42.88 4.49 -3.15
N LYS A 34 41.80 4.77 -2.41
CA LYS A 34 41.00 3.77 -1.68
C LYS A 34 40.32 2.75 -2.60
N ALA A 35 39.76 3.18 -3.73
CA ALA A 35 39.09 2.29 -4.68
C ALA A 35 40.10 1.32 -5.34
N VAL A 36 41.29 1.81 -5.70
CA VAL A 36 42.36 0.96 -6.25
C VAL A 36 42.90 -0.01 -5.19
N ALA A 37 43.13 0.46 -3.96
CA ALA A 37 43.56 -0.40 -2.85
C ALA A 37 42.53 -1.50 -2.51
N SER A 38 41.23 -1.20 -2.61
CA SER A 38 40.14 -2.16 -2.39
C SER A 38 40.01 -3.25 -3.47
N PHE A 39 40.63 -3.03 -4.63
CA PHE A 39 40.59 -3.97 -5.76
C PHE A 39 41.67 -5.06 -5.65
N PHE A 40 42.78 -4.75 -4.95
CA PHE A 40 43.90 -5.66 -4.71
C PHE A 40 43.88 -6.30 -3.31
N THR A 41 42.91 -5.97 -2.46
CA THR A 41 42.74 -6.66 -1.18
C THR A 41 42.18 -8.07 -1.41
N PRO A 42 42.84 -9.13 -0.89
CA PRO A 42 42.29 -10.48 -0.88
C PRO A 42 40.88 -10.48 -0.27
N LEU A 43 39.99 -11.36 -0.74
CA LEU A 43 38.63 -11.51 -0.17
C LEU A 43 38.64 -11.72 1.36
N SER A 44 39.73 -12.29 1.91
CA SER A 44 39.96 -12.46 3.35
C SER A 44 40.32 -11.18 4.12
N LYS A 45 40.63 -10.07 3.43
CA LYS A 45 40.97 -8.76 4.00
C LYS A 45 39.99 -7.65 3.63
N LYS A 46 38.94 -7.96 2.87
CA LYS A 46 37.88 -6.99 2.54
C LYS A 46 37.03 -6.83 3.80
N GLU A 47 36.82 -5.59 4.26
CA GLU A 47 35.90 -5.35 5.38
C GLU A 47 34.55 -5.98 5.03
N PRO A 48 33.93 -6.73 5.97
CA PRO A 48 32.63 -7.33 5.73
C PRO A 48 31.63 -6.24 5.35
N ASP A 49 30.70 -6.56 4.45
CA ASP A 49 29.66 -5.62 4.06
C ASP A 49 28.90 -5.20 5.32
N LYS A 50 28.90 -3.88 5.60
CA LYS A 50 28.22 -3.31 6.76
C LYS A 50 26.70 -3.44 6.63
N MET A 51 26.20 -3.78 5.44
CA MET A 51 24.78 -3.95 5.16
C MET A 51 24.44 -5.42 4.92
N SER A 52 23.45 -5.94 5.65
CA SER A 52 22.80 -7.21 5.33
C SER A 52 21.37 -6.98 4.84
N TRP A 53 20.89 -7.85 3.95
CA TRP A 53 19.56 -7.77 3.36
C TRP A 53 18.86 -9.11 3.45
N ARG A 54 17.57 -9.10 3.83
CA ARG A 54 16.70 -10.28 3.78
C ARG A 54 15.32 -9.90 3.22
N ILE A 55 14.62 -10.91 2.71
CA ILE A 55 13.25 -10.78 2.18
C ILE A 55 12.32 -11.61 3.06
N VAL A 56 11.17 -11.04 3.42
CA VAL A 56 10.13 -11.70 4.21
C VAL A 56 8.86 -11.82 3.38
N LYS A 57 8.33 -13.05 3.26
CA LYS A 57 7.07 -13.40 2.56
C LYS A 57 6.93 -12.77 1.15
N ASP A 58 8.05 -12.51 0.48
CA ASP A 58 8.17 -11.92 -0.86
C ASP A 58 7.59 -10.51 -1.03
N SER A 59 7.44 -9.76 0.07
CA SER A 59 6.79 -8.44 0.03
C SER A 59 7.35 -7.42 1.02
N LEU A 60 8.26 -7.83 1.89
CA LEU A 60 9.01 -6.96 2.78
C LEU A 60 10.50 -7.15 2.55
N LEU A 61 11.20 -6.07 2.20
CA LEU A 61 12.66 -6.02 2.16
C LEU A 61 13.17 -5.44 3.48
N VAL A 62 13.99 -6.20 4.19
CA VAL A 62 14.64 -5.77 5.43
C VAL A 62 16.12 -5.56 5.17
N GLY A 63 16.63 -4.41 5.57
CA GLY A 63 18.04 -4.07 5.50
C GLY A 63 18.57 -3.72 6.87
N ARG A 64 19.66 -4.34 7.31
CA ARG A 64 20.28 -4.07 8.62
C ARG A 64 21.69 -3.58 8.44
N TYR A 65 21.97 -2.42 9.03
CA TYR A 65 23.29 -1.81 9.06
C TYR A 65 23.98 -2.11 10.39
N THR A 66 25.19 -2.66 10.32
CA THR A 66 26.05 -2.88 11.48
C THR A 66 27.13 -1.81 11.53
N ALA A 67 27.09 -0.97 12.56
CA ALA A 67 28.14 0.02 12.78
C ALA A 67 29.39 -0.63 13.39
N SER A 68 30.54 0.02 13.17
CA SER A 68 31.84 -0.45 13.65
C SER A 68 31.99 -0.44 15.18
N SER A 69 31.13 0.29 15.89
CA SER A 69 31.10 0.35 17.37
C SER A 69 29.67 0.23 17.89
N ALA A 70 29.12 -0.98 17.92
CA ALA A 70 27.81 -1.23 18.51
C ALA A 70 27.92 -1.19 20.05
N LYS A 71 27.23 -0.24 20.69
CA LYS A 71 27.02 -0.26 22.14
C LYS A 71 25.80 -1.13 22.46
N THR A 72 25.97 -2.14 23.30
CA THR A 72 24.86 -2.90 23.89
C THR A 72 24.30 -2.12 25.08
N SER A 73 23.15 -1.50 24.90
CA SER A 73 22.37 -0.90 25.98
C SER A 73 21.37 -1.92 26.51
N ALA A 74 21.55 -2.36 27.76
CA ALA A 74 20.63 -3.23 28.48
C ALA A 74 19.57 -2.38 29.21
N ALA A 75 18.67 -1.74 28.47
CA ALA A 75 17.46 -1.14 29.04
C ALA A 75 16.34 -2.19 29.16
N ASN A 76 15.64 -2.22 30.31
CA ASN A 76 14.52 -3.13 30.58
C ASN A 76 13.36 -2.95 29.57
N ARG A 77 13.13 -1.72 29.08
CA ARG A 77 12.17 -1.41 28.01
C ARG A 77 12.86 -0.59 26.92
N THR A 78 12.68 -0.98 25.66
CA THR A 78 13.26 -0.26 24.52
C THR A 78 12.43 0.97 24.21
N ARG A 79 13.09 2.13 24.03
CA ARG A 79 12.49 3.28 23.36
C ARG A 79 12.83 3.20 21.87
N ILE A 80 11.83 3.36 21.02
CA ILE A 80 11.99 3.24 19.57
C ILE A 80 11.71 4.59 18.92
N ALA A 81 12.67 5.05 18.13
CA ALA A 81 12.52 6.20 17.25
C ALA A 81 12.43 5.68 15.81
N ALA A 82 11.20 5.61 15.28
CA ALA A 82 10.94 5.10 13.95
C ALA A 82 10.68 6.26 12.97
N PHE A 83 11.17 6.13 11.74
CA PHE A 83 11.08 7.18 10.73
C PHE A 83 10.58 6.61 9.41
N ASP A 84 9.77 7.35 8.67
CA ASP A 84 9.67 7.14 7.23
C ASP A 84 10.99 7.52 6.54
N PHE A 85 11.17 7.09 5.29
CA PHE A 85 12.39 7.31 4.53
C PHE A 85 12.29 8.50 3.57
N ASP A 86 11.46 8.38 2.54
CA ASP A 86 11.38 9.32 1.43
C ASP A 86 10.51 10.51 1.81
N SER A 87 11.01 11.73 1.61
CA SER A 87 10.42 13.00 2.09
C SER A 87 10.41 13.19 3.61
N THR A 88 11.05 12.29 4.37
CA THR A 88 11.21 12.38 5.82
C THR A 88 12.67 12.50 6.25
N LEU A 89 13.48 11.48 5.96
CA LEU A 89 14.93 11.52 6.22
C LEU A 89 15.69 12.11 5.03
N ILE A 90 15.21 11.81 3.82
CA ILE A 90 15.82 12.24 2.57
C ILE A 90 14.77 12.83 1.63
N THR A 91 15.21 13.57 0.63
CA THR A 91 14.37 14.01 -0.49
C THR A 91 15.16 13.89 -1.80
N SER A 92 14.51 14.01 -2.95
CA SER A 92 15.23 13.94 -4.23
C SER A 92 16.13 15.16 -4.41
N ALA A 93 17.33 14.94 -4.94
CA ALA A 93 18.23 16.03 -5.29
C ALA A 93 17.71 16.79 -6.53
N SER A 94 17.02 16.08 -7.42
CA SER A 94 16.46 16.62 -8.66
C SER A 94 15.15 17.40 -8.50
N GLY A 95 14.56 17.40 -7.31
CA GLY A 95 13.26 18.06 -7.03
C GLY A 95 12.04 17.31 -7.60
N LYS A 96 12.23 16.12 -8.18
CA LYS A 96 11.12 15.25 -8.61
C LYS A 96 10.50 14.51 -7.43
N VAL A 97 9.22 14.18 -7.53
CA VAL A 97 8.51 13.38 -6.51
C VAL A 97 9.16 12.01 -6.32
N PHE A 98 9.63 11.39 -7.40
CA PHE A 98 10.32 10.10 -7.35
C PHE A 98 11.78 10.25 -7.81
N SER A 99 12.71 9.66 -7.04
CA SER A 99 14.15 9.61 -7.39
C SER A 99 14.35 8.94 -8.76
N ARG A 100 15.23 9.52 -9.58
CA ARG A 100 15.56 8.98 -10.92
C ARG A 100 16.43 7.73 -10.87
N ASP A 101 17.36 7.71 -9.93
CA ASP A 101 18.37 6.66 -9.72
C ASP A 101 18.85 6.65 -8.27
N ALA A 102 19.79 5.75 -7.96
CA ALA A 102 20.33 5.55 -6.62
C ALA A 102 21.04 6.77 -6.01
N SER A 103 21.47 7.72 -6.84
CA SER A 103 22.20 8.93 -6.43
C SER A 103 21.31 10.18 -6.32
N ASP A 104 20.07 10.10 -6.81
CA ASP A 104 19.10 11.20 -6.76
C ASP A 104 18.44 11.31 -5.38
N TRP A 105 19.26 11.65 -4.39
CA TRP A 105 18.84 11.95 -3.03
C TRP A 105 19.76 12.97 -2.36
N LYS A 106 19.19 13.70 -1.40
CA LYS A 106 19.90 14.52 -0.42
C LYS A 106 19.20 14.38 0.93
N TRP A 107 19.89 14.73 2.02
CA TRP A 107 19.23 14.85 3.31
C TRP A 107 18.02 15.79 3.20
N TRP A 108 16.92 15.41 3.83
CA TRP A 108 15.71 16.24 3.84
C TRP A 108 16.01 17.60 4.47
N HIS A 109 16.74 17.58 5.59
CA HIS A 109 17.30 18.77 6.23
C HIS A 109 18.69 18.46 6.82
N ILE A 110 19.53 19.49 7.00
CA ILE A 110 20.90 19.35 7.50
C ILE A 110 20.96 18.80 8.94
N SER A 111 19.89 18.98 9.73
CA SER A 111 19.82 18.46 11.10
C SER A 111 19.60 16.94 11.17
N VAL A 112 19.08 16.30 10.12
CA VAL A 112 18.67 14.88 10.15
C VAL A 112 19.80 13.96 10.63
N PRO A 113 21.03 13.99 10.07
CA PRO A 113 22.08 13.07 10.49
C PRO A 113 22.53 13.25 11.93
N ALA A 114 22.58 14.50 12.42
CA ALA A 114 22.96 14.81 13.79
C ALA A 114 21.88 14.33 14.77
N THR A 115 20.60 14.55 14.45
CA THR A 115 19.47 14.12 15.26
C THR A 115 19.41 12.59 15.40
N LEU A 116 19.58 11.84 14.31
CA LEU A 116 19.55 10.37 14.36
C LEU A 116 20.71 9.78 15.19
N ARG A 117 21.92 10.36 15.06
CA ARG A 117 23.06 9.96 15.90
C ARG A 117 22.82 10.25 17.38
N ARG A 118 22.30 11.44 17.69
CA ARG A 118 21.94 11.82 19.06
C ARG A 118 20.92 10.85 19.67
N LEU A 119 19.86 10.48 18.92
CA LEU A 119 18.86 9.53 19.41
C LEU A 119 19.48 8.16 19.73
N TYR A 120 20.39 7.68 18.87
CA TYR A 120 21.13 6.46 19.15
C TYR A 120 22.00 6.58 20.42
N GLU A 121 22.68 7.71 20.61
CA GLU A 121 23.48 8.01 21.81
C GLU A 121 22.62 8.09 23.08
N GLU A 122 21.40 8.60 22.97
CA GLU A 122 20.39 8.62 24.03
C GLU A 122 19.79 7.22 24.31
N GLY A 123 20.15 6.21 23.51
CA GLY A 123 19.75 4.82 23.71
C GLY A 123 18.43 4.44 23.06
N TYR A 124 17.95 5.22 22.07
CA TYR A 124 16.85 4.77 21.23
C TYR A 124 17.31 3.67 20.27
N LEU A 125 16.44 2.68 20.06
CA LEU A 125 16.50 1.88 18.86
C LEU A 125 15.98 2.74 17.70
N VAL A 126 16.84 3.01 16.72
CA VAL A 126 16.47 3.80 15.54
C VAL A 126 16.12 2.86 14.39
N ALA A 127 14.95 3.03 13.81
CA ALA A 127 14.46 2.20 12.70
C ALA A 127 13.83 3.04 11.60
N ILE A 128 13.85 2.52 10.37
CA ILE A 128 13.19 3.13 9.21
C ILE A 128 12.06 2.20 8.75
N VAL A 129 10.87 2.74 8.54
CA VAL A 129 9.66 2.01 8.11
C VAL A 129 9.09 2.71 6.89
N SER A 130 9.15 2.09 5.71
CA SER A 130 8.89 2.76 4.43
C SER A 130 8.03 1.95 3.47
N ASN A 131 7.11 2.62 2.77
CA ASN A 131 6.26 2.03 1.74
C ASN A 131 6.92 2.14 0.36
N GLN A 132 7.45 1.04 -0.18
CA GLN A 132 8.21 0.98 -1.45
C GLN A 132 7.45 0.25 -2.57
N GLY A 133 6.23 0.69 -2.85
CA GLY A 133 5.32 0.03 -3.81
C GLY A 133 5.73 0.11 -5.30
N GLY A 134 6.83 0.81 -5.61
CA GLY A 134 7.44 0.81 -6.95
C GLY A 134 8.40 -0.37 -7.19
N ILE A 135 8.78 -1.07 -6.11
CA ILE A 135 9.62 -2.26 -6.15
C ILE A 135 8.70 -3.48 -6.10
N SER A 136 8.99 -4.49 -6.92
CA SER A 136 8.38 -5.81 -6.79
C SER A 136 9.47 -6.82 -6.42
N LEU A 137 9.22 -7.60 -5.37
CA LEU A 137 10.07 -8.74 -5.00
C LEU A 137 9.55 -10.05 -5.61
N ARG A 138 8.33 -10.04 -6.15
CA ARG A 138 7.73 -11.18 -6.84
C ARG A 138 8.21 -11.20 -8.29
N PRO A 139 8.77 -12.32 -8.78
CA PRO A 139 9.20 -12.41 -10.18
C PRO A 139 8.01 -12.33 -11.13
N ASP A 140 8.02 -11.35 -12.04
CA ASP A 140 7.12 -11.32 -13.21
C ASP A 140 7.98 -11.27 -14.48
N PRO A 141 7.90 -12.29 -15.37
CA PRO A 141 8.66 -12.34 -16.63
C PRO A 141 8.63 -11.05 -17.45
N LYS A 142 7.54 -10.26 -17.35
CA LYS A 142 7.36 -9.00 -18.10
C LYS A 142 8.12 -7.82 -17.48
N THR A 143 8.42 -7.85 -16.19
CA THR A 143 9.01 -6.71 -15.45
C THR A 143 10.31 -7.04 -14.71
N VAL A 144 10.80 -8.30 -14.75
CA VAL A 144 12.02 -8.75 -14.03
C VAL A 144 13.17 -7.76 -14.12
N LYS A 145 13.52 -7.29 -15.32
CA LYS A 145 14.66 -6.38 -15.53
C LYS A 145 14.46 -5.03 -14.83
N SER A 146 13.27 -4.44 -14.93
CA SER A 146 12.98 -3.17 -14.27
C SER A 146 12.90 -3.31 -12.76
N ASP A 147 12.36 -4.42 -12.27
CA ASP A 147 12.20 -4.68 -10.84
C ASP A 147 13.55 -4.94 -10.17
N GLN A 148 14.42 -5.73 -10.80
CA GLN A 148 15.79 -5.93 -10.36
C GLN A 148 16.58 -4.62 -10.33
N LYS A 149 16.43 -3.77 -11.35
CA LYS A 149 17.07 -2.45 -11.37
C LYS A 149 16.58 -1.57 -10.21
N ARG A 150 15.26 -1.45 -10.02
CA ARG A 150 14.69 -0.64 -8.94
C ARG A 150 15.10 -1.15 -7.56
N LEU A 151 15.13 -2.46 -7.37
CA LEU A 151 15.61 -3.07 -6.14
C LEU A 151 17.10 -2.76 -5.90
N ALA A 152 17.94 -2.89 -6.92
CA ALA A 152 19.36 -2.58 -6.82
C ALA A 152 19.58 -1.09 -6.51
N ASP A 153 18.90 -0.19 -7.23
CA ASP A 153 18.98 1.25 -7.01
C ASP A 153 18.56 1.63 -5.58
N PHE A 154 17.49 1.02 -5.07
CA PHE A 154 17.02 1.23 -3.71
C PHE A 154 18.04 0.74 -2.68
N LYS A 155 18.59 -0.47 -2.83
CA LYS A 155 19.62 -0.99 -1.94
C LYS A 155 20.85 -0.08 -1.92
N THR A 156 21.34 0.35 -3.09
CA THR A 156 22.48 1.27 -3.20
C THR A 156 22.18 2.61 -2.52
N LYS A 157 20.99 3.18 -2.74
CA LYS A 157 20.54 4.44 -2.11
C LYS A 157 20.54 4.31 -0.59
N VAL A 158 19.87 3.29 -0.05
CA VAL A 158 19.82 3.04 1.40
C VAL A 158 21.23 2.83 1.97
N SER A 159 22.03 1.97 1.36
CA SER A 159 23.41 1.71 1.81
C SER A 159 24.24 3.00 1.85
N ALA A 160 24.09 3.91 0.88
CA ALA A 160 24.77 5.20 0.89
C ALA A 160 24.32 6.10 2.06
N VAL A 161 23.01 6.15 2.33
CA VAL A 161 22.43 6.92 3.45
C VAL A 161 22.93 6.37 4.79
N LEU A 162 22.82 5.06 5.01
CA LEU A 162 23.17 4.45 6.30
C LEU A 162 24.67 4.49 6.57
N ASN A 163 25.51 4.40 5.52
CA ASN A 163 26.94 4.62 5.66
C ASN A 163 27.31 6.04 6.11
N GLN A 164 26.53 7.06 5.74
CA GLN A 164 26.77 8.43 6.23
C GLN A 164 26.36 8.60 7.70
N LEU A 165 25.37 7.83 8.18
CA LEU A 165 24.93 7.83 9.58
C LEU A 165 25.88 7.03 10.48
N ASP A 166 26.42 5.91 9.99
CA ASP A 166 27.36 5.01 10.68
C ASP A 166 26.91 4.64 12.11
N ILE A 167 25.60 4.39 12.28
CA ILE A 167 24.98 3.90 13.53
C ILE A 167 24.21 2.61 13.23
N PRO A 168 24.07 1.67 14.20
CA PRO A 168 23.24 0.50 14.00
C PRO A 168 21.78 0.89 13.73
N LEU A 169 21.28 0.54 12.55
CA LEU A 169 19.93 0.89 12.11
C LEU A 169 19.37 -0.19 11.19
N SER A 170 18.06 -0.42 11.26
CA SER A 170 17.35 -1.30 10.34
C SER A 170 16.30 -0.54 9.54
N ILE A 171 16.15 -0.88 8.27
CA ILE A 171 15.07 -0.43 7.39
C ILE A 171 14.15 -1.59 7.05
N TYR A 172 12.85 -1.32 7.15
CA TYR A 172 11.76 -2.20 6.75
C TYR A 172 11.05 -1.51 5.58
N ALA A 173 11.10 -2.14 4.40
CA ALA A 173 10.57 -1.58 3.16
C ALA A 173 9.47 -2.48 2.59
N ALA A 174 8.21 -2.08 2.78
CA ALA A 174 7.04 -2.81 2.28
C ALA A 174 6.86 -2.59 0.77
N THR A 175 7.06 -3.63 -0.01
CA THR A 175 6.93 -3.63 -1.48
C THR A 175 5.54 -4.08 -1.93
N GLY A 176 4.85 -4.88 -1.12
CA GLY A 176 3.48 -5.35 -1.36
C GLY A 176 2.39 -4.40 -0.85
N ARG A 177 1.13 -4.74 -1.14
CA ARG A 177 -0.06 -4.11 -0.53
C ARG A 177 -0.69 -5.03 0.51
N ASP A 178 0.10 -5.59 1.40
CA ASP A 178 -0.32 -6.57 2.40
C ASP A 178 -0.11 -6.01 3.82
N GLN A 179 -0.06 -6.87 4.84
CA GLN A 179 0.09 -6.49 6.25
C GLN A 179 1.31 -5.59 6.54
N TYR A 180 2.34 -5.60 5.69
CA TYR A 180 3.55 -4.80 5.92
C TYR A 180 3.37 -3.34 5.50
N ARG A 181 2.47 -3.05 4.55
CA ARG A 181 2.32 -1.68 4.03
C ARG A 181 1.58 -0.79 5.03
N LYS A 182 2.22 0.33 5.42
CA LYS A 182 1.60 1.38 6.27
C LYS A 182 0.26 1.81 5.64
N PRO A 183 -0.80 2.00 6.45
CA PRO A 183 -0.79 2.17 7.92
C PRO A 183 -0.77 0.89 8.76
N ARG A 184 -0.67 -0.30 8.16
CA ARG A 184 -0.69 -1.57 8.88
C ARG A 184 0.61 -1.81 9.64
N THR A 185 0.54 -2.62 10.70
CA THR A 185 1.62 -2.77 11.69
C THR A 185 2.66 -3.81 11.32
N GLY A 186 2.54 -4.54 10.21
CA GLY A 186 3.41 -5.69 9.95
C GLY A 186 4.91 -5.37 9.94
N MET A 187 5.31 -4.17 9.49
CA MET A 187 6.72 -3.75 9.57
C MET A 187 7.18 -3.45 11.00
N TRP A 188 6.28 -2.96 11.85
CA TRP A 188 6.54 -2.78 13.28
C TRP A 188 6.69 -4.14 13.97
N ASP A 189 5.79 -5.08 13.67
CA ASP A 189 5.81 -6.41 14.27
C ASP A 189 7.12 -7.14 13.91
N GLU A 190 7.58 -7.04 12.66
CA GLU A 190 8.88 -7.57 12.23
C GLU A 190 10.08 -6.88 12.90
N LEU A 191 9.97 -5.57 13.14
CA LEU A 191 10.98 -4.82 13.88
C LEU A 191 11.10 -5.32 15.33
N LEU A 192 9.98 -5.64 15.98
CA LEU A 192 10.00 -6.18 17.33
C LEU A 192 10.63 -7.58 17.36
N ASP A 193 10.28 -8.44 16.41
CA ASP A 193 10.84 -9.79 16.28
C ASP A 193 12.36 -9.77 16.07
N ASP A 194 12.88 -8.94 15.15
CA ASP A 194 14.31 -8.83 14.83
C ASP A 194 15.22 -8.41 16.00
N TYR A 195 14.62 -7.86 17.07
CA TYR A 195 15.31 -7.33 18.24
C TYR A 195 14.83 -7.98 19.55
N ASP A 196 14.08 -9.08 19.47
CA ASP A 196 13.52 -9.83 20.61
C ASP A 196 12.68 -8.93 21.55
N ARG A 197 11.83 -8.07 20.96
CA ARG A 197 10.97 -7.07 21.65
C ARG A 197 9.47 -7.28 21.44
N ASP A 198 9.06 -8.49 21.10
CA ASP A 198 7.67 -8.92 20.90
C ASP A 198 6.93 -9.21 22.23
N GLY A 199 7.67 -9.38 23.33
CA GLY A 199 7.12 -9.62 24.66
C GLY A 199 6.32 -8.46 25.26
N PRO A 200 5.41 -8.74 26.21
CA PRO A 200 4.63 -7.71 26.89
C PRO A 200 5.56 -6.73 27.62
N ASN A 201 5.27 -5.44 27.50
CA ASN A 201 6.07 -4.33 28.05
C ASN A 201 7.50 -4.20 27.52
N ALA A 202 7.93 -4.97 26.51
CA ALA A 202 9.30 -4.89 25.96
C ALA A 202 9.63 -3.52 25.34
N VAL A 203 8.61 -2.80 24.87
CA VAL A 203 8.72 -1.44 24.31
C VAL A 203 8.03 -0.43 25.22
N ASP A 204 8.67 0.73 25.40
CA ASP A 204 8.07 1.89 26.02
C ASP A 204 7.41 2.78 24.95
N LEU A 205 6.14 2.48 24.62
CA LEU A 205 5.38 3.21 23.60
C LEU A 205 5.18 4.68 23.95
N GLY A 206 5.08 5.02 25.25
CA GLY A 206 4.87 6.40 25.70
C GLY A 206 6.05 7.31 25.40
N ASN A 207 7.27 6.76 25.41
CA ASN A 207 8.50 7.45 25.03
C ASN A 207 9.02 7.01 23.64
N SER A 208 8.20 6.33 22.84
CA SER A 208 8.51 5.99 21.45
C SER A 208 7.70 6.85 20.50
N PHE A 209 8.22 7.08 19.30
CA PHE A 209 7.58 7.96 18.33
C PHE A 209 7.85 7.53 16.89
N PHE A 210 6.97 8.00 16.00
CA PHE A 210 7.11 7.87 14.56
C PHE A 210 7.16 9.25 13.90
N VAL A 211 8.14 9.46 13.01
CA VAL A 211 8.23 10.67 12.19
C VAL A 211 7.97 10.32 10.73
N GLY A 212 7.06 11.02 10.06
CA GLY A 212 6.76 10.77 8.64
C GLY A 212 6.03 11.91 7.95
N ASP A 213 6.23 12.06 6.64
CA ASP A 213 5.65 13.14 5.84
C ASP A 213 4.18 12.90 5.48
N ALA A 214 3.73 11.63 5.44
CA ALA A 214 2.36 11.26 5.12
C ALA A 214 1.41 11.46 6.31
N GLY A 215 1.35 12.71 6.78
CA GLY A 215 0.61 13.15 7.96
C GLY A 215 -0.81 13.63 7.66
N GLY A 216 -1.28 13.61 6.42
CA GLY A 216 -2.62 14.08 6.05
C GLY A 216 -2.82 15.59 6.15
N ARG A 217 -1.74 16.38 6.16
CA ARG A 217 -1.80 17.83 6.34
C ARG A 217 -2.56 18.50 5.21
N GLU A 218 -3.35 19.50 5.57
CA GLU A 218 -4.07 20.33 4.62
C GLU A 218 -3.13 21.24 3.85
N ALA A 219 -3.53 21.67 2.65
CA ALA A 219 -2.72 22.55 1.82
C ALA A 219 -2.57 23.92 2.49
N LEU A 220 -1.33 24.41 2.63
CA LEU A 220 -1.08 25.82 2.91
C LEU A 220 -1.34 26.65 1.65
N LYS A 221 -1.51 27.98 1.79
CA LYS A 221 -1.61 28.89 0.65
C LYS A 221 -0.39 28.73 -0.27
N GLY A 222 -0.62 28.26 -1.50
CA GLY A 222 0.44 28.01 -2.49
C GLY A 222 1.17 26.66 -2.36
N GLY A 223 0.75 25.80 -1.42
CA GLY A 223 1.31 24.45 -1.22
C GLY A 223 0.34 23.33 -1.63
N SER A 224 0.84 22.10 -1.59
CA SER A 224 0.01 20.89 -1.74
C SER A 224 -0.41 20.34 -0.37
N LYS A 225 -1.58 19.70 -0.34
CA LYS A 225 -1.93 18.79 0.77
C LYS A 225 -1.05 17.54 0.73
N ASP A 226 -0.92 16.85 1.85
CA ASP A 226 -0.23 15.56 1.87
C ASP A 226 -0.99 14.54 0.99
N HIS A 227 -0.22 13.64 0.37
CA HIS A 227 -0.76 12.63 -0.53
C HIS A 227 -1.58 11.55 0.20
N SER A 228 -1.28 11.31 1.48
CA SER A 228 -1.95 10.33 2.34
C SER A 228 -1.76 10.63 3.83
N CYS A 229 -2.42 9.84 4.69
CA CYS A 229 -2.30 9.85 6.15
C CYS A 229 -1.53 8.60 6.66
N SER A 230 -0.87 7.84 5.78
CA SER A 230 -0.41 6.48 6.13
C SER A 230 0.58 6.44 7.28
N ASP A 231 1.38 7.49 7.47
CA ASP A 231 2.37 7.57 8.54
C ASP A 231 1.74 7.88 9.89
N ARG A 232 0.82 8.85 9.89
CA ARG A 232 0.02 9.19 11.09
C ARG A 232 -0.84 8.00 11.52
N ASP A 233 -1.44 7.31 10.55
CA ASP A 233 -2.34 6.19 10.81
C ASP A 233 -1.56 4.93 11.22
N PHE A 234 -0.33 4.74 10.71
CA PHE A 234 0.60 3.73 11.23
C PHE A 234 0.93 3.98 12.70
N ALA A 235 1.34 5.21 13.05
CA ALA A 235 1.62 5.58 14.42
C ALA A 235 0.41 5.36 15.34
N ALA A 236 -0.79 5.73 14.88
CA ALA A 236 -2.03 5.51 15.63
C ALA A 236 -2.35 4.02 15.85
N ASN A 237 -2.12 3.17 14.84
CA ASN A 237 -2.33 1.72 14.97
C ASN A 237 -1.37 1.06 15.96
N VAL A 238 -0.12 1.53 16.02
CA VAL A 238 0.89 1.01 16.96
C VAL A 238 0.69 1.60 18.37
N GLY A 239 0.17 2.83 18.46
CA GLY A 239 0.10 3.60 19.72
C GLY A 239 1.34 4.46 19.96
N LEU A 240 1.97 4.97 18.90
CA LEU A 240 3.14 5.86 18.96
C LEU A 240 2.72 7.33 18.89
N SER A 241 3.51 8.18 19.54
CA SER A 241 3.46 9.62 19.26
C SER A 241 3.88 9.88 17.81
N PHE A 242 3.15 10.74 17.09
CA PHE A 242 3.42 11.05 15.69
C PHE A 242 3.88 12.49 15.53
N HIS A 243 4.92 12.68 14.70
CA HIS A 243 5.38 14.00 14.28
C HIS A 243 5.60 14.04 12.77
N THR A 244 5.40 15.21 12.16
CA THR A 244 5.90 15.46 10.81
C THR A 244 7.39 15.84 10.82
N PRO A 245 8.12 15.73 9.68
CA PRO A 245 9.54 16.10 9.63
C PRO A 245 9.79 17.54 10.09
N GLU A 246 8.91 18.46 9.72
CA GLU A 246 8.95 19.87 10.09
C GLU A 246 8.75 20.07 11.60
N GLU A 247 7.74 19.42 12.19
CA GLU A 247 7.50 19.45 13.64
C GLU A 247 8.71 18.88 14.41
N TYR A 248 9.30 17.79 13.92
CA TYR A 248 10.34 17.07 14.66
C TYR A 248 11.74 17.67 14.49
N PHE A 249 12.16 17.96 13.25
CA PHE A 249 13.52 18.41 12.93
C PHE A 249 13.68 19.92 12.93
N LEU A 250 12.60 20.68 12.69
CA LEU A 250 12.62 22.15 12.62
C LEU A 250 11.88 22.80 13.80
N HIS A 251 11.16 22.01 14.60
CA HIS A 251 10.36 22.50 15.73
C HIS A 251 9.28 23.50 15.30
N GLU A 252 8.72 23.30 14.10
CA GLU A 252 7.58 24.07 13.62
C GLU A 252 6.28 23.65 14.35
N ASP A 253 5.31 24.56 14.37
CA ASP A 253 3.99 24.27 14.93
C ASP A 253 3.24 23.21 14.09
N PRO A 254 2.46 22.32 14.74
CA PRO A 254 1.66 21.33 14.03
C PRO A 254 0.69 21.95 13.04
N ARG A 255 0.63 21.37 11.83
CA ARG A 255 -0.32 21.80 10.80
C ARG A 255 -1.66 21.06 10.93
N PRO A 256 -2.79 21.72 10.59
CA PRO A 256 -4.08 21.04 10.46
C PRO A 256 -3.99 19.85 9.51
N PHE A 257 -4.66 18.76 9.86
CA PHE A 257 -4.72 17.55 9.06
C PHE A 257 -6.15 17.01 9.02
N THR A 258 -6.46 16.28 7.95
CA THR A 258 -7.75 15.61 7.80
C THR A 258 -7.52 14.18 7.35
N ARG A 259 -8.16 13.22 8.02
CA ARG A 259 -8.19 11.81 7.59
C ARG A 259 -9.24 11.60 6.53
N ASN A 260 -8.92 10.77 5.53
CA ASN A 260 -9.89 10.37 4.51
C ASN A 260 -11.00 9.46 5.07
N PHE A 261 -10.66 8.66 6.07
CA PHE A 261 -11.58 7.77 6.78
C PHE A 261 -11.03 7.48 8.18
N ASP A 262 -11.87 7.61 9.19
CA ASP A 262 -11.54 7.26 10.58
C ASP A 262 -12.47 6.13 11.04
N PRO A 263 -11.96 4.89 11.12
CA PRO A 263 -12.77 3.72 11.47
C PRO A 263 -13.34 3.81 12.89
N THR A 264 -12.55 4.32 13.84
CA THR A 264 -13.00 4.47 15.23
C THR A 264 -14.11 5.50 15.32
N ALA A 265 -13.92 6.68 14.70
CA ALA A 265 -14.95 7.71 14.66
C ALA A 265 -16.22 7.22 13.94
N TYR A 266 -16.10 6.38 12.90
CA TYR A 266 -17.24 5.76 12.23
C TYR A 266 -18.06 4.90 13.20
N ILE A 267 -17.40 3.97 13.92
CA ILE A 267 -18.05 3.11 14.92
C ILE A 267 -18.74 3.95 16.01
N THR A 268 -18.06 4.96 16.55
CA THR A 268 -18.59 5.82 17.62
C THR A 268 -19.79 6.63 17.15
N LYS A 269 -19.68 7.30 15.98
CA LYS A 269 -20.73 8.18 15.45
C LYS A 269 -22.01 7.41 15.11
N HIS A 270 -21.86 6.18 14.61
CA HIS A 270 -22.99 5.33 14.26
C HIS A 270 -23.55 4.53 15.45
N GLY A 271 -23.08 4.80 16.68
CA GLY A 271 -23.64 4.22 17.90
C GLY A 271 -23.55 2.70 17.94
N LEU A 272 -22.53 2.12 17.31
CA LEU A 272 -22.32 0.68 17.19
C LEU A 272 -21.71 0.06 18.47
N VAL A 273 -21.42 0.88 19.48
CA VAL A 273 -21.02 0.43 20.82
C VAL A 273 -22.29 0.25 21.66
N GLY A 274 -22.65 -1.00 21.98
CA GLY A 274 -23.68 -1.32 22.97
C GLY A 274 -25.14 -1.31 22.51
N LYS A 275 -25.43 -1.18 21.19
CA LYS A 275 -26.78 -1.46 20.67
C LYS A 275 -26.94 -2.94 20.31
N PRO A 276 -28.04 -3.61 20.70
CA PRO A 276 -28.40 -4.88 20.09
C PRO A 276 -28.59 -4.66 18.58
N THR A 277 -28.10 -5.61 17.77
CA THR A 277 -28.19 -5.70 16.30
C THR A 277 -29.62 -5.45 15.77
N SER A 278 -30.03 -4.19 15.67
CA SER A 278 -31.42 -3.82 15.40
C SER A 278 -31.51 -2.43 14.76
N ALA A 279 -31.19 -2.35 13.46
CA ALA A 279 -31.76 -1.36 12.55
C ALA A 279 -31.61 -1.70 11.05
N LEU A 280 -31.06 -2.86 10.69
CA LEU A 280 -31.12 -3.32 9.29
C LEU A 280 -32.56 -3.70 8.92
N PRO A 281 -33.05 -3.34 7.72
CA PRO A 281 -34.40 -3.68 7.30
C PRO A 281 -34.59 -5.20 7.33
N THR A 282 -35.59 -5.66 8.09
CA THR A 282 -36.03 -7.05 8.09
C THR A 282 -36.59 -7.36 6.72
N ILE A 283 -35.84 -8.09 5.90
CA ILE A 283 -36.34 -8.59 4.63
C ILE A 283 -37.25 -9.78 4.94
N THR A 284 -38.55 -9.59 4.75
CA THR A 284 -39.50 -10.69 4.72
C THR A 284 -39.48 -11.31 3.33
N LYS A 285 -39.39 -12.64 3.27
CA LYS A 285 -39.52 -13.41 2.04
C LYS A 285 -41.01 -13.61 1.72
N PRO A 286 -41.48 -13.25 0.51
CA PRO A 286 -42.84 -13.55 0.08
C PRO A 286 -43.01 -15.05 -0.21
N ASP A 287 -44.26 -15.51 -0.22
CA ASP A 287 -44.59 -16.89 -0.60
C ASP A 287 -44.36 -17.15 -2.10
N SER A 288 -44.38 -16.11 -2.92
CA SER A 288 -44.07 -16.17 -4.36
C SER A 288 -42.57 -16.09 -4.63
N VAL A 289 -42.14 -16.69 -5.74
CA VAL A 289 -40.76 -16.56 -6.22
C VAL A 289 -40.48 -15.10 -6.59
N GLU A 290 -39.33 -14.59 -6.12
CA GLU A 290 -38.85 -13.25 -6.46
C GLU A 290 -37.36 -13.23 -6.76
N ILE A 291 -36.89 -12.10 -7.30
CA ILE A 291 -35.48 -11.77 -7.46
C ILE A 291 -35.12 -10.62 -6.52
N ILE A 292 -34.09 -10.79 -5.70
CA ILE A 292 -33.42 -9.71 -4.99
C ILE A 292 -32.14 -9.34 -5.73
N LEU A 293 -32.07 -8.11 -6.23
CA LEU A 293 -30.89 -7.56 -6.88
C LEU A 293 -30.10 -6.69 -5.89
N MET A 294 -28.89 -7.10 -5.54
CA MET A 294 -28.02 -6.26 -4.71
C MET A 294 -27.31 -5.22 -5.55
N CYS A 295 -27.28 -3.96 -5.12
CA CYS A 295 -26.59 -2.86 -5.80
C CYS A 295 -25.66 -2.15 -4.82
N GLY A 296 -24.37 -2.04 -5.14
CA GLY A 296 -23.43 -1.32 -4.29
C GLY A 296 -21.97 -1.67 -4.55
N SER A 297 -21.08 -0.81 -4.06
CA SER A 297 -19.64 -0.92 -4.26
C SER A 297 -19.11 -2.31 -3.82
N PRO A 298 -18.07 -2.86 -4.49
CA PRO A 298 -17.29 -3.94 -3.87
C PRO A 298 -16.84 -3.51 -2.46
N GLY A 299 -16.72 -4.45 -1.53
CA GLY A 299 -16.42 -4.15 -0.12
C GLY A 299 -17.60 -3.62 0.72
N ALA A 300 -18.79 -3.37 0.16
CA ALA A 300 -19.94 -2.82 0.89
C ALA A 300 -20.67 -3.79 1.85
N GLY A 301 -20.24 -5.06 1.95
CA GLY A 301 -20.87 -6.05 2.84
C GLY A 301 -21.98 -6.91 2.21
N LYS A 302 -22.24 -6.78 0.90
CA LYS A 302 -23.28 -7.52 0.14
C LYS A 302 -23.32 -9.03 0.40
N SER A 303 -22.18 -9.70 0.23
CA SER A 303 -22.11 -11.15 0.44
C SER A 303 -22.38 -11.54 1.90
N SER A 304 -21.92 -10.76 2.89
CA SER A 304 -22.26 -11.00 4.30
C SER A 304 -23.74 -10.80 4.56
N PHE A 305 -24.36 -9.79 3.94
CA PHE A 305 -25.79 -9.56 4.03
C PHE A 305 -26.58 -10.76 3.48
N TYR A 306 -26.16 -11.33 2.35
CA TYR A 306 -26.74 -12.57 1.83
C TYR A 306 -26.66 -13.70 2.86
N TRP A 307 -25.45 -14.01 3.34
CA TRP A 307 -25.22 -15.14 4.25
C TRP A 307 -26.04 -15.02 5.54
N ARG A 308 -26.17 -13.81 6.09
CA ARG A 308 -26.84 -13.59 7.38
C ARG A 308 -28.34 -13.38 7.29
N LYS A 309 -28.83 -12.72 6.23
CA LYS A 309 -30.22 -12.26 6.17
C LYS A 309 -31.06 -12.99 5.11
N LEU A 310 -30.45 -13.47 4.03
CA LEU A 310 -31.18 -14.03 2.89
C LEU A 310 -31.03 -15.54 2.76
N GLN A 311 -29.85 -16.09 2.98
CA GLN A 311 -29.64 -17.54 2.96
C GLN A 311 -30.55 -18.26 3.98
N PRO A 312 -30.72 -17.79 5.24
CA PRO A 312 -31.60 -18.47 6.20
C PRO A 312 -33.08 -18.47 5.79
N LEU A 313 -33.48 -17.58 4.89
CA LEU A 313 -34.83 -17.54 4.32
C LEU A 313 -34.98 -18.46 3.10
N GLY A 314 -33.92 -19.19 2.71
CA GLY A 314 -33.92 -20.13 1.59
C GLY A 314 -33.88 -19.44 0.22
N TYR A 315 -33.15 -18.33 0.09
CA TYR A 315 -32.82 -17.79 -1.25
C TYR A 315 -31.61 -18.53 -1.84
N GLY A 316 -31.65 -18.81 -3.13
CA GLY A 316 -30.47 -19.23 -3.89
C GLY A 316 -29.58 -18.04 -4.26
N ARG A 317 -28.26 -18.22 -4.24
CA ARG A 317 -27.29 -17.16 -4.60
C ARG A 317 -26.75 -17.32 -6.00
N VAL A 318 -26.76 -16.22 -6.74
CA VAL A 318 -26.07 -16.07 -8.01
C VAL A 318 -24.98 -15.02 -7.86
N ASN A 319 -23.72 -15.41 -8.10
CA ASN A 319 -22.55 -14.56 -7.96
C ASN A 319 -21.61 -14.73 -9.17
N GLN A 320 -21.26 -13.62 -9.81
CA GLN A 320 -20.40 -13.60 -11.00
C GLN A 320 -18.92 -13.85 -10.67
N ASP A 321 -18.44 -13.58 -9.47
CA ASP A 321 -17.06 -13.90 -9.08
C ASP A 321 -16.82 -15.42 -9.13
N ILE A 322 -17.86 -16.20 -8.82
CA ILE A 322 -17.87 -17.67 -8.86
C ILE A 322 -18.14 -18.15 -10.28
N LEU A 323 -19.22 -17.67 -10.90
CA LEU A 323 -19.70 -18.13 -12.21
C LEU A 323 -18.95 -17.52 -13.41
N LYS A 324 -18.05 -16.55 -13.17
CA LYS A 324 -17.18 -15.82 -14.10
C LYS A 324 -17.88 -14.89 -15.09
N THR A 325 -18.96 -15.32 -15.72
CA THR A 325 -19.65 -14.58 -16.79
C THR A 325 -21.09 -14.29 -16.45
N ARG A 326 -21.61 -13.11 -16.86
CA ARG A 326 -23.02 -12.73 -16.66
C ARG A 326 -23.99 -13.75 -17.25
N ASP A 327 -23.70 -14.32 -18.42
CA ASP A 327 -24.60 -15.30 -19.06
C ASP A 327 -24.75 -16.57 -18.23
N LYS A 328 -23.67 -17.05 -17.60
CA LYS A 328 -23.73 -18.16 -16.63
C LYS A 328 -24.54 -17.78 -15.40
N CYS A 329 -24.44 -16.54 -14.92
CA CYS A 329 -25.28 -16.03 -13.83
C CYS A 329 -26.77 -16.02 -14.20
N VAL A 330 -27.12 -15.54 -15.40
CA VAL A 330 -28.51 -15.53 -15.88
C VAL A 330 -29.04 -16.96 -16.01
N LYS A 331 -28.25 -17.90 -16.56
CA LYS A 331 -28.63 -19.32 -16.64
C LYS A 331 -28.87 -19.94 -15.26
N ALA A 332 -27.98 -19.68 -14.29
CA ALA A 332 -28.13 -20.17 -12.92
C ALA A 332 -29.37 -19.58 -12.23
N ALA A 333 -29.63 -18.28 -12.41
CA ALA A 333 -30.84 -17.63 -11.90
C ALA A 333 -32.11 -18.23 -12.54
N THR A 334 -32.07 -18.50 -13.84
CA THR A 334 -33.18 -19.10 -14.58
C THR A 334 -33.55 -20.46 -14.01
N ALA A 335 -32.56 -21.36 -13.85
CA ALA A 335 -32.78 -22.69 -13.30
C ALA A 335 -33.39 -22.64 -11.88
N LEU A 336 -32.88 -21.76 -11.00
CA LEU A 336 -33.43 -21.60 -9.65
C LEU A 336 -34.89 -21.12 -9.66
N ILE A 337 -35.24 -20.18 -10.54
CA ILE A 337 -36.62 -19.67 -10.66
C ILE A 337 -37.56 -20.77 -11.18
N GLU A 338 -37.13 -21.54 -12.18
CA GLU A 338 -37.89 -22.68 -12.71
C GLU A 338 -38.13 -23.77 -11.67
N GLU A 339 -37.18 -23.97 -10.75
CA GLU A 339 -37.29 -24.87 -9.60
C GLU A 339 -38.12 -24.29 -8.44
N GLY A 340 -38.66 -23.08 -8.57
CA GLY A 340 -39.46 -22.44 -7.52
C GLY A 340 -38.65 -21.79 -6.40
N THR A 341 -37.35 -21.56 -6.60
CA THR A 341 -36.46 -20.95 -5.62
C THR A 341 -36.25 -19.46 -5.89
N SER A 342 -36.50 -18.61 -4.89
CA SER A 342 -36.20 -17.17 -4.97
C SER A 342 -34.70 -16.92 -5.09
N VAL A 343 -34.30 -15.93 -5.90
CA VAL A 343 -32.89 -15.73 -6.28
C VAL A 343 -32.35 -14.41 -5.73
N VAL A 344 -31.12 -14.44 -5.22
CA VAL A 344 -30.32 -13.26 -4.91
C VAL A 344 -29.19 -13.12 -5.91
N VAL A 345 -29.13 -11.97 -6.58
CA VAL A 345 -28.02 -11.61 -7.46
C VAL A 345 -27.01 -10.77 -6.68
N ASP A 346 -25.98 -11.43 -6.16
CA ASP A 346 -24.89 -10.83 -5.38
C ASP A 346 -23.74 -10.39 -6.31
N ASN A 347 -23.99 -9.30 -7.04
CA ASN A 347 -23.01 -8.60 -7.86
C ASN A 347 -23.00 -7.10 -7.52
N THR A 348 -22.15 -6.30 -8.18
CA THR A 348 -22.09 -4.85 -7.93
C THR A 348 -23.26 -4.07 -8.55
N ASN A 349 -23.73 -4.48 -9.73
CA ASN A 349 -24.91 -3.94 -10.42
C ASN A 349 -24.97 -2.39 -10.48
N ALA A 350 -23.84 -1.78 -10.87
CA ALA A 350 -23.59 -0.34 -10.76
C ALA A 350 -24.51 0.53 -11.65
N ASP A 351 -24.72 0.13 -12.89
CA ASP A 351 -25.37 0.93 -13.94
C ASP A 351 -26.73 0.34 -14.36
N PRO A 352 -27.63 1.17 -14.96
CA PRO A 352 -28.96 0.73 -15.36
C PRO A 352 -28.94 -0.39 -16.41
N ASP A 353 -27.99 -0.37 -17.34
CA ASP A 353 -27.88 -1.39 -18.39
C ASP A 353 -27.59 -2.78 -17.81
N THR A 354 -26.74 -2.85 -16.78
CA THR A 354 -26.47 -4.09 -16.04
C THR A 354 -27.72 -4.57 -15.29
N ARG A 355 -28.47 -3.65 -14.68
CA ARG A 355 -29.70 -3.97 -13.93
C ARG A 355 -30.85 -4.40 -14.83
N ALA A 356 -30.97 -3.81 -16.02
CA ALA A 356 -32.01 -4.12 -16.99
C ALA A 356 -32.02 -5.59 -17.43
N VAL A 357 -30.86 -6.27 -17.42
CA VAL A 357 -30.78 -7.71 -17.70
C VAL A 357 -31.61 -8.51 -16.69
N TRP A 358 -31.52 -8.16 -15.41
CA TRP A 358 -32.23 -8.85 -14.33
C TRP A 358 -33.70 -8.48 -14.28
N VAL A 359 -34.04 -7.22 -14.56
CA VAL A 359 -35.44 -6.80 -14.69
C VAL A 359 -36.12 -7.55 -15.84
N LYS A 360 -35.48 -7.67 -17.00
CA LYS A 360 -36.02 -8.44 -18.14
C LYS A 360 -36.23 -9.91 -17.81
N LEU A 361 -35.31 -10.51 -17.05
CA LEU A 361 -35.46 -11.89 -16.56
C LEU A 361 -36.66 -12.02 -15.62
N ALA A 362 -36.84 -11.09 -14.69
CA ALA A 362 -37.99 -11.09 -13.79
C ALA A 362 -39.32 -10.99 -14.57
N GLN A 363 -39.36 -10.11 -15.58
CA GLN A 363 -40.51 -9.94 -16.47
C GLN A 363 -40.82 -11.20 -17.28
N SER A 364 -39.82 -11.91 -17.81
CA SER A 364 -40.06 -13.12 -18.62
C SER A 364 -40.65 -14.27 -17.82
N PHE A 365 -40.36 -14.35 -16.53
CA PHE A 365 -40.91 -15.34 -15.60
C PHE A 365 -42.12 -14.83 -14.81
N ASN A 366 -42.55 -13.58 -15.04
CA ASN A 366 -43.63 -12.92 -14.28
C ASN A 366 -43.43 -12.98 -12.75
N VAL A 367 -42.18 -12.77 -12.30
CA VAL A 367 -41.81 -12.72 -10.88
C VAL A 367 -41.47 -11.29 -10.46
N SER A 368 -41.63 -10.97 -9.17
CA SER A 368 -41.25 -9.65 -8.64
C SER A 368 -39.73 -9.50 -8.56
N ILE A 369 -39.27 -8.25 -8.65
CA ILE A 369 -37.84 -7.92 -8.46
C ILE A 369 -37.69 -6.73 -7.52
N ARG A 370 -36.94 -6.92 -6.44
CA ARG A 370 -36.58 -5.86 -5.48
C ARG A 370 -35.10 -5.53 -5.59
N CYS A 371 -34.74 -4.28 -5.31
CA CYS A 371 -33.35 -3.84 -5.24
C CYS A 371 -32.95 -3.60 -3.78
N VAL A 372 -31.84 -4.20 -3.33
CA VAL A 372 -31.20 -3.84 -2.06
C VAL A 372 -29.99 -2.96 -2.37
N LEU A 373 -30.12 -1.67 -2.07
CA LEU A 373 -29.11 -0.65 -2.32
C LEU A 373 -28.21 -0.46 -1.10
N PHE A 374 -26.94 -0.85 -1.24
CA PHE A 374 -25.91 -0.64 -0.23
C PHE A 374 -25.28 0.74 -0.41
N THR A 375 -25.41 1.59 0.60
CA THR A 375 -25.04 3.02 0.55
C THR A 375 -23.62 3.32 1.04
N ALA A 376 -22.88 2.28 1.44
CA ALA A 376 -21.52 2.36 1.96
C ALA A 376 -20.59 3.21 1.06
N LEU A 377 -19.94 4.21 1.66
CA LEU A 377 -19.04 5.11 0.94
C LEU A 377 -17.79 4.39 0.43
N ALA A 378 -17.21 4.90 -0.66
CA ALA A 378 -16.07 4.25 -1.33
C ALA A 378 -14.88 3.97 -0.41
N ARG A 379 -14.51 4.91 0.47
CA ARG A 379 -13.39 4.70 1.41
C ARG A 379 -13.69 3.67 2.50
N LEU A 380 -14.94 3.61 2.98
CA LEU A 380 -15.38 2.57 3.89
C LEU A 380 -15.30 1.20 3.21
N CYS A 381 -15.73 1.13 1.95
CA CYS A 381 -15.67 -0.09 1.16
C CYS A 381 -14.23 -0.58 0.94
N GLU A 382 -13.30 0.32 0.61
CA GLU A 382 -11.85 0.01 0.50
C GLU A 382 -11.28 -0.49 1.83
N HIS A 383 -11.65 0.18 2.93
CA HIS A 383 -11.27 -0.23 4.28
C HIS A 383 -11.78 -1.64 4.60
N ASN A 384 -13.08 -1.89 4.43
CA ASN A 384 -13.70 -3.16 4.75
C ASN A 384 -13.17 -4.30 3.86
N ASP A 385 -12.90 -4.03 2.58
CA ASP A 385 -12.22 -4.98 1.69
C ASP A 385 -10.83 -5.36 2.23
N THR A 386 -10.03 -4.36 2.61
CA THR A 386 -8.68 -4.58 3.13
C THR A 386 -8.69 -5.34 4.46
N VAL A 387 -9.59 -4.98 5.38
CA VAL A 387 -9.76 -5.69 6.66
C VAL A 387 -10.07 -7.15 6.40
N ARG A 388 -11.03 -7.46 5.52
CA ARG A 388 -11.43 -8.85 5.26
C ARG A 388 -10.32 -9.63 4.57
N ALA A 389 -9.73 -9.06 3.54
CA ALA A 389 -8.73 -9.76 2.75
C ALA A 389 -7.44 -10.09 3.52
N LEU A 390 -7.11 -9.31 4.55
CA LEU A 390 -5.93 -9.55 5.39
C LEU A 390 -6.22 -10.31 6.69
N ASN A 391 -7.48 -10.63 6.96
CA ASN A 391 -7.88 -11.40 8.14
C ASN A 391 -8.73 -12.60 7.70
N VAL A 392 -8.06 -13.56 7.07
CA VAL A 392 -8.67 -14.79 6.55
C VAL A 392 -9.21 -15.64 7.70
N GLY A 393 -10.45 -16.10 7.55
CA GLY A 393 -11.11 -16.92 8.54
C GLY A 393 -12.62 -16.99 8.30
N PRO A 394 -13.31 -17.97 8.91
CA PRO A 394 -14.73 -18.22 8.66
C PRO A 394 -15.63 -17.02 9.01
N GLU A 395 -15.20 -16.16 9.95
CA GLU A 395 -16.01 -15.04 10.43
C GLU A 395 -15.80 -13.75 9.63
N MET A 396 -14.56 -13.45 9.24
CA MET A 396 -14.20 -12.19 8.58
C MET A 396 -14.09 -12.31 7.05
N ASN A 397 -13.61 -13.45 6.56
CA ASN A 397 -13.41 -13.69 5.12
C ASN A 397 -13.62 -15.18 4.76
N PRO A 398 -14.87 -15.66 4.80
CA PRO A 398 -15.21 -17.07 4.55
C PRO A 398 -14.95 -17.53 3.11
N GLU A 399 -14.74 -16.60 2.18
CA GLU A 399 -14.54 -16.88 0.75
C GLU A 399 -13.09 -16.67 0.29
N ASP A 400 -12.14 -16.53 1.24
CA ASP A 400 -10.71 -16.32 0.98
C ASP A 400 -10.44 -15.22 -0.07
N ARG A 401 -11.18 -14.12 0.04
CA ARG A 401 -11.08 -13.00 -0.89
C ARG A 401 -9.76 -12.27 -0.69
N THR A 402 -9.10 -11.92 -1.80
CA THR A 402 -7.89 -11.11 -1.81
C THR A 402 -8.24 -9.63 -1.94
N ILE A 403 -7.30 -8.74 -1.58
CA ILE A 403 -7.51 -7.28 -1.65
C ILE A 403 -7.82 -6.89 -3.09
N LEU A 404 -8.90 -6.14 -3.27
CA LEU A 404 -9.28 -5.62 -4.57
C LEU A 404 -8.40 -4.43 -4.97
N PRO A 405 -8.04 -4.32 -6.26
CA PRO A 405 -7.34 -3.14 -6.74
C PRO A 405 -8.23 -1.90 -6.63
N LYS A 406 -7.62 -0.73 -6.44
CA LYS A 406 -8.32 0.57 -6.44
C LYS A 406 -9.21 0.78 -7.68
N LEU A 407 -8.85 0.16 -8.81
CA LEU A 407 -9.63 0.19 -10.05
C LEU A 407 -11.02 -0.42 -9.88
N ALA A 408 -11.20 -1.42 -9.01
CA ALA A 408 -12.51 -2.03 -8.76
C ALA A 408 -13.50 -1.01 -8.15
N PHE A 409 -13.04 -0.22 -7.16
CA PHE A 409 -13.84 0.80 -6.49
C PHE A 409 -14.10 2.01 -7.39
N THR A 410 -13.05 2.53 -8.03
CA THR A 410 -13.17 3.68 -8.95
C THR A 410 -13.96 3.35 -10.23
N GLY A 411 -13.80 2.13 -10.75
CA GLY A 411 -14.57 1.60 -11.87
C GLY A 411 -16.04 1.37 -11.53
N PHE A 412 -16.36 1.01 -10.28
CA PHE A 412 -17.74 1.02 -9.80
C PHE A 412 -18.29 2.45 -9.72
N ALA A 413 -17.57 3.35 -9.03
CA ALA A 413 -18.04 4.71 -8.77
C ALA A 413 -18.31 5.51 -10.06
N SER A 414 -17.49 5.34 -11.10
CA SER A 414 -17.69 6.02 -12.39
C SER A 414 -18.96 5.56 -13.12
N ARG A 415 -19.27 4.26 -13.07
CA ARG A 415 -20.45 3.67 -13.71
C ARG A 415 -21.72 3.80 -12.87
N TYR A 416 -21.57 3.95 -11.55
CA TYR A 416 -22.70 3.92 -10.63
C TYR A 416 -23.77 4.96 -10.97
N ARG A 417 -25.02 4.49 -11.06
CA ARG A 417 -26.21 5.33 -11.12
C ARG A 417 -27.22 4.78 -10.12
N GLU A 418 -27.74 5.65 -9.25
CA GLU A 418 -28.70 5.26 -8.22
C GLU A 418 -29.90 4.53 -8.84
N PRO A 419 -30.29 3.35 -8.32
CA PRO A 419 -31.42 2.60 -8.84
C PRO A 419 -32.73 3.37 -8.68
N LYS A 420 -33.63 3.23 -9.64
CA LYS A 420 -34.95 3.90 -9.65
C LYS A 420 -36.08 2.90 -9.83
N LEU A 421 -37.23 3.14 -9.20
CA LEU A 421 -38.43 2.32 -9.40
C LEU A 421 -38.85 2.24 -10.87
N SER A 422 -38.61 3.31 -11.64
CA SER A 422 -38.85 3.37 -13.08
C SER A 422 -38.05 2.34 -13.90
N GLU A 423 -37.02 1.72 -13.32
CA GLU A 423 -36.29 0.62 -13.97
C GLU A 423 -37.07 -0.70 -13.95
N GLY A 424 -38.14 -0.81 -13.16
CA GLY A 424 -38.97 -2.02 -13.03
C GLY A 424 -38.87 -2.72 -11.68
N PHE A 425 -38.25 -2.10 -10.67
CA PHE A 425 -38.22 -2.64 -9.31
C PHE A 425 -39.55 -2.43 -8.60
N THR A 426 -40.01 -3.46 -7.89
CA THR A 426 -41.18 -3.38 -7.01
C THR A 426 -40.89 -2.54 -5.76
N GLU A 427 -39.65 -2.62 -5.26
CA GLU A 427 -39.18 -1.92 -4.06
C GLU A 427 -37.67 -1.66 -4.17
N ILE A 428 -37.21 -0.54 -3.59
CA ILE A 428 -35.78 -0.26 -3.38
C ILE A 428 -35.55 -0.12 -1.87
N ILE A 429 -34.86 -1.10 -1.30
CA ILE A 429 -34.51 -1.16 0.12
C ILE A 429 -33.12 -0.56 0.28
N ARG A 430 -32.99 0.52 1.04
CA ARG A 430 -31.69 1.13 1.34
C ARG A 430 -31.07 0.42 2.54
N THR A 431 -29.77 0.14 2.45
CA THR A 431 -29.00 -0.55 3.50
C THR A 431 -27.71 0.20 3.75
N ASP A 432 -27.65 0.85 4.92
CA ASP A 432 -26.44 1.51 5.39
C ASP A 432 -25.43 0.48 5.94
N PHE A 433 -24.15 0.86 5.96
CA PHE A 433 -23.12 -0.03 6.49
C PHE A 433 -23.15 -0.06 8.01
N GLU A 434 -23.33 -1.25 8.56
CA GLU A 434 -23.20 -1.54 9.98
C GLU A 434 -22.14 -2.61 10.19
N PHE A 435 -21.29 -2.39 11.19
CA PHE A 435 -20.36 -3.43 11.62
C PHE A 435 -21.11 -4.46 12.45
N GLU A 436 -20.94 -5.74 12.12
CA GLU A 436 -21.49 -6.88 12.84
C GLU A 436 -20.37 -7.92 13.02
N GLY A 437 -19.99 -8.17 14.28
CA GLY A 437 -18.92 -9.10 14.67
C GLY A 437 -18.70 -9.08 16.19
N SER A 438 -17.74 -9.89 16.67
CA SER A 438 -17.32 -9.87 18.08
C SER A 438 -16.59 -8.58 18.46
N GLU A 439 -16.38 -8.35 19.76
CA GLU A 439 -15.59 -7.21 20.24
C GLU A 439 -14.15 -7.22 19.71
N GLU A 440 -13.54 -8.39 19.57
CA GLU A 440 -12.19 -8.55 19.01
C GLU A 440 -12.17 -8.13 17.53
N HIS A 441 -13.17 -8.56 16.76
CA HIS A 441 -13.31 -8.17 15.36
C HIS A 441 -13.60 -6.68 15.20
N GLN A 442 -14.36 -6.08 16.12
CA GLN A 442 -14.61 -4.65 16.13
C GLN A 442 -13.32 -3.87 16.42
N LYS A 443 -12.53 -4.29 17.41
CA LYS A 443 -11.21 -3.69 17.71
C LYS A 443 -10.28 -3.77 16.50
N LEU A 444 -10.27 -4.91 15.81
CA LEU A 444 -9.50 -5.13 14.59
C LEU A 444 -9.96 -4.24 13.42
N TRP A 445 -11.28 -4.17 13.18
CA TRP A 445 -11.87 -3.33 12.14
C TRP A 445 -11.66 -1.84 12.41
N SER A 446 -11.56 -1.45 13.69
CA SER A 446 -11.37 -0.05 14.11
C SER A 446 -9.94 0.47 13.94
N ARG A 447 -8.98 -0.40 13.59
CA ARG A 447 -7.62 0.00 13.17
C ARG A 447 -7.66 0.65 11.80
N TYR A 448 -6.67 1.46 11.45
CA TYR A 448 -6.53 2.02 10.11
C TYR A 448 -5.98 0.98 9.12
N TRP A 449 -6.71 0.70 8.04
CA TRP A 449 -6.29 -0.30 7.04
C TRP A 449 -5.93 0.29 5.67
N VAL A 450 -6.36 1.52 5.34
CA VAL A 450 -6.25 2.11 3.98
C VAL A 450 -5.71 3.52 3.93
#